data_AF-A0AAJ2JTN6-F1
#
_entry.id   AF-A0AAJ2JTN6-F1
#
_cell.length_a   1.000
_cell.length_b   1.000
_cell.length_c   1.000
_cell.angle_alpha   90.00
_cell.angle_beta   90.00
_cell.angle_gamma   90.00
#
_symmetry.space_group_name_H-M   'P 1'
#
loop_
_entity.id
_entity.type
_entity.pdbx_description
1 polymer ?
#
loop_
_entity_poly.entity_id
_entity_poly.type
_entity_poly.pdbx_seq_one_letter_code
_entity_poly.pdbx_strand_id
1 'polypeptide(L)'
;MDEVKEKVKKGWIYSRMWFDVLAATREAADESLKNHINKIKKLDNCIIIKEDFKETIEVEKPIPRIDKAYSKAAEIEILTKDVETLLSVTIFFAPSAVEVLEPESLKINATTIQTIMNTVADLLHRFASQGIGGVVIAKT
;
A
#
# COMPACT_ATOMS: atom_id res chain seq x y z
N MET A 1 -14.35 -15.06 8.72
CA MET A 1 -13.15 -15.92 8.94
C MET A 1 -13.11 -17.11 8.00
N ASP A 2 -14.22 -17.79 7.73
CA ASP A 2 -14.22 -18.97 6.85
C ASP A 2 -13.90 -18.64 5.38
N GLU A 3 -14.42 -17.54 4.86
CA GLU A 3 -14.12 -17.07 3.50
C GLU A 3 -12.63 -16.73 3.30
N VAL A 4 -12.01 -16.05 4.27
CA VAL A 4 -10.58 -15.74 4.27
C VAL A 4 -9.76 -17.03 4.21
N LYS A 5 -10.07 -18.00 5.07
CA LYS A 5 -9.39 -19.31 5.08
C LYS A 5 -9.55 -20.05 3.75
N GLU A 6 -10.74 -20.00 3.14
CA GLU A 6 -10.98 -20.65 1.85
C GLU A 6 -10.16 -20.00 0.73
N LYS A 7 -10.11 -18.66 0.67
CA LYS A 7 -9.33 -17.91 -0.31
C LYS A 7 -7.84 -18.15 -0.14
N VAL A 8 -7.33 -18.13 1.09
CA VAL A 8 -5.92 -18.43 1.38
C VAL A 8 -5.55 -19.84 0.93
N LYS A 9 -6.41 -20.84 1.17
CA LYS A 9 -6.22 -22.21 0.64
C LYS A 9 -6.16 -22.27 -0.89
N LYS A 10 -6.82 -21.33 -1.58
CA LYS A 10 -6.78 -21.17 -3.04
C LYS A 10 -5.57 -20.34 -3.52
N GLY A 11 -4.63 -20.01 -2.64
CA GLY A 11 -3.40 -19.29 -2.96
C GLY A 11 -3.48 -17.78 -2.81
N TRP A 12 -4.58 -17.23 -2.29
CA TRP A 12 -4.67 -15.80 -2.00
C TRP A 12 -3.83 -15.44 -0.78
N ILE A 13 -3.44 -14.18 -0.70
CA ILE A 13 -2.62 -13.63 0.37
C ILE A 13 -3.50 -12.70 1.21
N TYR A 14 -3.60 -12.99 2.49
CA TYR A 14 -4.26 -12.16 3.47
C TYR A 14 -3.24 -11.25 4.14
N SER A 15 -3.49 -9.94 4.08
CA SER A 15 -2.57 -8.94 4.59
C SER A 15 -3.31 -7.81 5.26
N ARG A 16 -2.62 -7.12 6.16
CA ARG A 16 -3.03 -5.86 6.77
C ARG A 16 -2.18 -4.73 6.20
N MET A 17 -2.81 -3.59 5.95
CA MET A 17 -2.14 -2.41 5.42
C MET A 17 -2.57 -1.17 6.20
N TRP A 18 -1.62 -0.27 6.41
CA TRP A 18 -1.85 1.02 7.04
C TRP A 18 -1.69 2.12 6.00
N PHE A 19 -2.60 3.09 6.05
CA PHE A 19 -2.59 4.25 5.19
C PHE A 19 -2.79 5.48 6.05
N ASP A 20 -2.11 6.55 5.70
CA ASP A 20 -2.27 7.85 6.33
C ASP A 20 -2.14 8.97 5.30
N VAL A 21 -2.79 10.09 5.58
CA VAL A 21 -2.76 11.28 4.75
C VAL A 21 -2.72 12.52 5.62
N LEU A 22 -1.96 13.51 5.16
CA LEU A 22 -1.96 14.87 5.70
C LEU A 22 -2.62 15.80 4.68
N ALA A 23 -3.56 16.62 5.13
CA ALA A 23 -4.23 17.61 4.29
C ALA A 23 -4.43 18.95 5.00
N ALA A 24 -4.65 20.01 4.23
CA ALA A 24 -4.84 21.37 4.77
C ALA A 24 -6.17 21.54 5.53
N THR A 25 -7.19 20.75 5.21
CA THR A 25 -8.49 20.75 5.89
C THR A 25 -8.88 19.35 6.35
N ARG A 26 -9.74 19.28 7.36
CA ARG A 26 -10.24 18.02 7.92
C ARG A 26 -11.00 17.22 6.87
N GLU A 27 -11.86 17.90 6.11
CA GLU A 27 -12.68 17.32 5.05
C GLU A 27 -11.80 16.73 3.95
N ALA A 28 -10.74 17.45 3.55
CA ALA A 28 -9.81 16.96 2.54
C ALA A 28 -9.07 15.70 3.00
N ALA A 29 -8.67 15.61 4.27
CA ALA A 29 -8.04 14.40 4.81
C ALA A 29 -9.02 13.21 4.81
N ASP A 30 -10.26 13.43 5.27
CA ASP A 30 -11.30 12.40 5.32
C ASP A 30 -11.68 11.89 3.92
N GLU A 31 -11.94 12.79 2.98
CA GLU A 31 -12.33 12.42 1.62
C GLU A 31 -11.19 11.78 0.85
N SER A 32 -9.96 12.30 0.98
CA SER A 32 -8.80 11.75 0.28
C SER A 32 -8.56 10.31 0.66
N LEU A 33 -8.55 9.98 1.96
CA LEU A 33 -8.27 8.62 2.40
C LEU A 33 -9.40 7.66 2.04
N LYS A 34 -10.66 8.08 2.20
CA LYS A 34 -11.82 7.27 1.80
C LYS A 34 -11.81 6.98 0.30
N ASN A 35 -11.55 7.99 -0.52
CA ASN A 35 -11.47 7.84 -1.97
C ASN A 35 -10.30 6.94 -2.39
N HIS A 36 -9.17 7.04 -1.68
CA HIS A 36 -8.01 6.20 -1.90
C HIS A 36 -8.32 4.71 -1.67
N ILE A 37 -8.91 4.38 -0.52
CA ILE A 37 -9.33 3.01 -0.18
C ILE A 37 -10.46 2.53 -1.12
N ASN A 38 -11.40 3.39 -1.48
CA ASN A 38 -12.47 3.04 -2.44
C ASN A 38 -11.96 2.71 -3.84
N LYS A 39 -10.80 3.23 -4.26
CA LYS A 39 -10.16 2.82 -5.52
C LYS A 39 -9.59 1.40 -5.42
N ILE A 40 -9.04 1.01 -4.27
CA ILE A 40 -8.56 -0.37 -4.03
C ILE A 40 -9.72 -1.36 -4.13
N LYS A 41 -10.90 -1.03 -3.60
CA LYS A 41 -12.11 -1.88 -3.69
C LYS A 41 -12.57 -2.19 -5.11
N LYS A 42 -12.19 -1.37 -6.08
CA LYS A 42 -12.58 -1.52 -7.49
C LYS A 42 -11.63 -2.43 -8.27
N LEU A 43 -10.58 -2.95 -7.64
CA LEU A 43 -9.65 -3.86 -8.28
C LEU A 43 -10.21 -5.28 -8.27
N ASP A 44 -10.29 -5.92 -9.44
CA ASP A 44 -10.86 -7.27 -9.59
C ASP A 44 -10.08 -8.37 -8.85
N ASN A 45 -8.79 -8.14 -8.57
CA ASN A 45 -7.88 -9.10 -7.94
C ASN A 45 -7.69 -8.88 -6.43
N CYS A 46 -8.48 -7.99 -5.83
CA CYS A 46 -8.41 -7.62 -4.42
C CYS A 46 -9.79 -7.70 -3.76
N ILE A 47 -9.83 -8.07 -2.48
CA ILE A 47 -11.06 -8.03 -1.67
C ILE A 47 -10.69 -7.40 -0.33
N ILE A 48 -11.30 -6.25 -0.01
CA ILE A 48 -11.16 -5.65 1.32
C ILE A 48 -12.12 -6.36 2.28
N ILE A 49 -11.56 -6.91 3.36
CA ILE A 49 -12.27 -7.69 4.38
C ILE A 49 -12.71 -6.81 5.54
N LYS A 50 -11.88 -5.82 5.89
CA LYS A 50 -12.13 -4.91 6.99
C LYS A 50 -11.52 -3.54 6.70
N GLU A 51 -12.20 -2.51 7.17
CA GLU A 51 -11.72 -1.13 7.15
C GLU A 51 -11.91 -0.53 8.55
N ASP A 52 -10.87 0.10 9.06
CA ASP A 52 -10.88 0.80 10.34
C ASP A 52 -10.27 2.19 10.14
N PHE A 53 -11.13 3.18 9.90
CA PHE A 53 -10.74 4.58 9.77
C PHE A 53 -10.66 5.21 11.16
N LYS A 54 -9.47 5.71 11.53
CA LYS A 54 -9.26 6.44 12.78
C LYS A 54 -9.84 7.85 12.71
N GLU A 55 -10.04 8.49 13.84
CA GLU A 55 -10.49 9.88 13.86
C GLU A 55 -9.49 10.81 13.18
N THR A 56 -10.01 11.86 12.53
CA THR A 56 -9.16 12.89 11.94
C THR A 56 -8.65 13.79 13.06
N ILE A 57 -7.33 13.96 13.15
CA ILE A 57 -6.69 14.76 14.20
C ILE A 57 -6.06 16.01 13.59
N GLU A 58 -6.06 17.11 14.34
CA GLU A 58 -5.26 18.28 13.99
C GLU A 58 -3.82 18.05 14.44
N VAL A 59 -2.87 18.37 13.57
CA VAL A 59 -1.43 18.22 13.82
C VAL A 59 -0.77 19.58 13.65
N GLU A 60 -0.11 20.04 14.69
CA GLU A 60 0.68 21.27 14.65
C GLU A 60 2.06 21.01 14.04
N LYS A 61 2.53 21.95 13.22
CA LYS A 61 3.86 21.93 12.57
C LYS A 61 4.24 20.57 11.96
N PRO A 62 3.38 19.97 11.11
CA PRO A 62 3.60 18.62 10.59
C PRO A 62 4.85 18.53 9.70
N ILE A 63 5.16 19.61 8.97
CA ILE A 63 6.36 19.76 8.13
C ILE A 63 6.81 21.23 8.13
N PRO A 64 8.07 21.54 7.75
CA PRO A 64 8.56 22.92 7.72
C PRO A 64 7.65 23.85 6.92
N ARG A 65 7.36 25.04 7.47
CA ARG A 65 6.52 26.09 6.87
C ARG A 65 5.02 25.77 6.77
N ILE A 66 4.54 24.71 7.41
CA ILE A 66 3.10 24.47 7.62
C ILE A 66 2.84 24.55 9.12
N ASP A 67 2.00 25.49 9.57
CA ASP A 67 1.70 25.66 10.99
C ASP A 67 0.73 24.61 11.52
N LYS A 68 -0.22 24.18 10.69
CA LYS A 68 -1.20 23.14 11.02
C LYS A 68 -1.63 22.35 9.80
N ALA A 69 -1.98 21.08 10.02
CA ALA A 69 -2.67 20.23 9.06
C ALA A 69 -3.61 19.25 9.77
N TYR A 70 -4.34 18.47 9.00
CA TYR A 70 -5.20 17.41 9.49
C TYR A 70 -4.66 16.07 9.02
N SER A 71 -4.50 15.15 9.96
CA SER A 71 -4.06 13.78 9.70
C SER A 71 -5.24 12.82 9.82
N LYS A 72 -5.34 11.91 8.86
CA LYS A 72 -6.26 10.78 8.89
C LYS A 72 -5.48 9.50 8.66
N ALA A 73 -5.74 8.49 9.48
CA ALA A 73 -5.19 7.16 9.31
C ALA A 73 -6.31 6.12 9.09
N ALA A 74 -5.97 5.04 8.40
CA ALA A 74 -6.83 3.88 8.23
C ALA A 74 -6.00 2.60 8.25
N GLU A 75 -6.56 1.57 8.85
CA GLU A 75 -6.09 0.20 8.75
C GLU A 75 -7.08 -0.59 7.90
N ILE A 76 -6.59 -1.36 6.93
CA ILE A 76 -7.42 -2.28 6.16
C ILE A 76 -6.86 -3.69 6.25
N GLU A 77 -7.75 -4.67 6.23
CA GLU A 77 -7.41 -6.07 6.00
C GLU A 77 -7.88 -6.45 4.60
N ILE A 78 -6.98 -7.00 3.79
CA ILE A 78 -7.18 -7.21 2.36
C ILE A 78 -6.68 -8.59 1.93
N LEU A 79 -7.48 -9.24 1.10
CA LEU A 79 -7.10 -10.42 0.33
C LEU A 79 -6.63 -9.99 -1.05
N THR A 80 -5.43 -10.41 -1.45
CA THR A 80 -4.88 -10.23 -2.79
C THR A 80 -4.70 -11.58 -3.45
N LYS A 81 -4.97 -11.66 -4.76
CA LYS A 81 -5.00 -12.94 -5.49
C LYS A 81 -3.65 -13.65 -5.53
N ASP A 82 -2.57 -12.88 -5.65
CA ASP A 82 -1.20 -13.35 -5.81
C ASP A 82 -0.20 -12.25 -5.38
N VAL A 83 1.09 -12.61 -5.34
CA VAL A 83 2.17 -11.70 -4.91
C VAL A 83 2.37 -10.51 -5.86
N GLU A 84 2.04 -10.67 -7.15
CA GLU A 84 2.12 -9.59 -8.15
C GLU A 84 1.04 -8.53 -7.88
N THR A 85 -0.17 -8.98 -7.53
CA THR A 85 -1.27 -8.12 -7.10
C THR A 85 -0.92 -7.40 -5.79
N LEU A 86 -0.37 -8.12 -4.81
CA LEU A 86 0.08 -7.50 -3.55
C LEU A 86 1.12 -6.39 -3.81
N LEU A 87 2.15 -6.69 -4.61
CA LEU A 87 3.16 -5.70 -5.01
C LEU A 87 2.54 -4.49 -5.70
N SER A 88 1.61 -4.73 -6.64
CA SER A 88 0.93 -3.66 -7.37
C SER A 88 0.15 -2.74 -6.43
N VAL A 89 -0.58 -3.31 -5.47
CA VAL A 89 -1.28 -2.50 -4.44
C VAL A 89 -0.27 -1.68 -3.64
N THR A 90 0.83 -2.29 -3.20
CA THR A 90 1.89 -1.60 -2.44
C THR A 90 2.51 -0.44 -3.23
N ILE A 91 2.83 -0.65 -4.51
CA ILE A 91 3.46 0.40 -5.35
C ILE A 91 2.48 1.54 -5.66
N PHE A 92 1.26 1.22 -6.09
CA PHE A 92 0.34 2.23 -6.63
C PHE A 92 -0.52 2.92 -5.56
N PHE A 93 -0.73 2.27 -4.41
CA PHE A 93 -1.49 2.85 -3.32
C PHE A 93 -0.63 3.25 -2.12
N ALA A 94 0.65 2.86 -2.11
CA ALA A 94 1.65 3.35 -1.15
C ALA A 94 1.16 3.34 0.31
N PRO A 95 0.77 2.17 0.86
CA PRO A 95 0.55 2.06 2.29
C PRO A 95 1.83 2.40 3.05
N SER A 96 1.70 2.96 4.25
CA SER A 96 2.84 3.22 5.13
C SER A 96 3.45 1.93 5.70
N ALA A 97 2.67 0.85 5.79
CA ALA A 97 3.16 -0.48 6.13
C ALA A 97 2.27 -1.59 5.53
N VAL A 98 2.87 -2.76 5.33
CA VAL A 98 2.19 -3.99 4.89
C VAL A 98 2.63 -5.13 5.80
N GLU A 99 1.66 -5.85 6.36
CA GLU A 99 1.87 -7.06 7.17
C GLU A 99 1.16 -8.23 6.48
N VAL A 100 1.88 -9.29 6.14
CA VAL A 100 1.27 -10.52 5.63
C VAL A 100 0.85 -11.36 6.83
N LEU A 101 -0.46 -11.62 6.94
CA LEU A 101 -1.04 -12.40 8.02
C LEU A 101 -1.11 -13.88 7.67
N GLU A 102 -1.46 -14.20 6.41
CA GLU A 102 -1.51 -15.55 5.87
C GLU A 102 -1.27 -15.52 4.34
N PRO A 103 -0.72 -16.58 3.74
CA PRO A 103 -0.12 -17.74 4.39
C PRO A 103 1.27 -17.43 4.97
N GLU A 104 1.75 -18.26 5.89
CA GLU A 104 3.13 -18.19 6.42
C GLU A 104 4.21 -18.33 5.33
N SER A 105 3.93 -19.10 4.28
CA SER A 105 4.85 -19.29 3.15
C SER A 105 4.13 -19.30 1.81
N LEU A 106 4.84 -18.83 0.77
CA LEU A 106 4.35 -18.76 -0.60
C LEU A 106 5.32 -19.46 -1.53
N LYS A 107 4.79 -20.34 -2.39
CA LYS A 107 5.56 -20.94 -3.48
C LYS A 107 5.45 -20.05 -4.71
N ILE A 108 6.57 -19.49 -5.14
CA ILE A 108 6.65 -18.58 -6.28
C ILE A 108 7.53 -19.23 -7.36
N ASN A 109 7.13 -19.12 -8.62
CA ASN A 109 7.92 -19.62 -9.75
C ASN A 109 8.92 -18.55 -10.25
N ALA A 110 9.92 -18.97 -11.03
CA ALA A 110 10.95 -18.08 -11.55
C ALA A 110 10.38 -16.93 -12.40
N THR A 111 9.32 -17.19 -13.18
CA THR A 111 8.65 -16.18 -14.01
C THR A 111 8.06 -15.06 -13.16
N THR A 112 7.32 -15.38 -12.10
CA THR A 112 6.74 -14.39 -11.19
C THR A 112 7.83 -13.60 -10.45
N ILE A 113 8.91 -14.26 -10.01
CA ILE A 113 10.06 -13.56 -9.42
C ILE A 113 10.64 -12.57 -10.45
N GLN A 114 10.86 -12.99 -11.68
CA GLN A 114 11.39 -12.13 -12.74
C GLN A 114 10.47 -10.94 -13.03
N THR A 115 9.15 -11.13 -13.07
CA THR A 115 8.17 -10.05 -13.22
C THR A 115 8.26 -9.03 -12.09
N ILE A 116 8.29 -9.49 -10.84
CA ILE A 116 8.44 -8.62 -9.66
C ILE A 116 9.74 -7.83 -9.73
N MET A 117 10.86 -8.51 -9.98
CA MET A 117 12.17 -7.87 -10.03
C MET A 117 12.27 -6.82 -11.12
N ASN A 118 11.73 -7.10 -12.31
CA ASN A 118 11.71 -6.12 -13.41
C ASN A 118 10.81 -4.93 -13.09
N THR A 119 9.66 -5.16 -12.45
CA THR A 119 8.75 -4.06 -12.04
C THR A 119 9.45 -3.11 -11.07
N VAL A 120 10.16 -3.66 -10.07
CA VAL A 120 10.93 -2.86 -9.11
C VAL A 120 12.10 -2.15 -9.79
N ALA A 121 12.85 -2.83 -10.67
CA ALA A 121 13.95 -2.24 -11.41
C ALA A 121 13.49 -1.07 -12.29
N ASP A 122 12.37 -1.22 -12.99
CA ASP A 122 11.76 -0.18 -13.81
C ASP A 122 11.33 1.02 -12.97
N LEU A 123 10.72 0.78 -11.81
CA LEU A 123 10.31 1.84 -10.88
C LEU A 123 11.53 2.64 -10.41
N LEU A 124 12.60 1.96 -9.97
CA LEU A 124 13.84 2.59 -9.53
C LEU A 124 14.54 3.33 -10.67
N HIS A 125 14.57 2.77 -11.88
CA HIS A 125 15.15 3.41 -13.05
C HIS A 125 14.42 4.70 -13.41
N ARG A 126 13.07 4.71 -13.34
CA ARG A 126 12.26 5.91 -13.58
C ARG A 126 12.56 7.00 -12.55
N PHE A 127 12.58 6.67 -11.26
CA PHE A 127 12.96 7.63 -10.21
C PHE A 127 14.37 8.19 -10.45
N ALA A 128 15.32 7.32 -10.79
CA ALA A 128 16.68 7.72 -11.10
C ALA A 128 16.79 8.68 -12.28
N SER A 129 16.09 8.39 -13.38
CA SER A 129 16.10 9.20 -14.60
C SER A 129 15.49 10.59 -14.40
N GLN A 130 14.58 10.73 -13.42
CA GLN A 130 13.93 11.99 -13.08
C GLN A 130 14.77 12.86 -12.11
N GLY A 131 15.95 12.39 -11.70
CA GLY A 131 16.80 13.08 -10.72
C GLY A 131 16.24 13.06 -9.29
N ILE A 132 15.13 12.35 -9.06
CA ILE A 132 14.50 12.16 -7.76
C ILE A 132 15.06 10.83 -7.22
N GLY A 133 16.26 10.87 -6.65
CA GLY A 133 16.87 9.71 -6.00
C GLY A 133 17.16 8.54 -6.94
N GLY A 134 18.19 8.70 -7.78
CA GLY A 134 18.74 7.62 -8.61
C GLY A 134 19.98 6.99 -8.03
N VAL A 135 20.24 5.73 -8.46
CA VAL A 135 21.39 4.86 -8.17
C VAL A 135 22.48 5.60 -7.39
N VAL A 136 22.59 5.29 -6.10
CA VAL A 136 23.79 5.63 -5.34
C VAL A 136 24.93 4.92 -6.06
N ILE A 137 25.69 5.65 -6.86
CA ILE A 137 26.99 5.19 -7.31
C ILE A 137 27.81 5.09 -6.03
N ALA A 138 27.78 3.93 -5.38
CA ALA A 138 28.78 3.60 -4.39
C ALA A 138 30.11 3.62 -5.16
N LYS A 139 30.86 4.72 -5.04
CA LYS A 139 32.27 4.73 -5.40
C LYS A 139 32.95 3.72 -4.48
N THR A 140 33.13 2.50 -4.96
CA THR A 140 34.21 1.62 -4.51
C THR A 140 35.53 2.14 -5.03
#